data_AF-W8SQ87-F1
#
_entry.id   AF-W8SQ87-F1
#
_cell.length_a   1.000
_cell.length_b   1.000
_cell.length_c   1.000
_cell.angle_alpha   90.00
_cell.angle_beta   90.00
_cell.angle_gamma   90.00
#
_symmetry.space_group_name_H-M   'P 1'
#
loop_
_entity.id
_entity.type
_entity.pdbx_description
1 polymer ?
#
loop_
_entity_poly.entity_id
_entity_poly.type
_entity_poly.pdbx_seq_one_letter_code
_entity_poly.pdbx_strand_id
1 'polypeptide(L)'
;KRSRSAEVHNLSERRRRDRINEKMRALQELIPNCNKVDKASMLDEAIEYLKSLQLQVQIMSMASGYYIPPVMFPPGMGHYPAAMAMGMGMP
;
A
#
# COMPACT_ATOMS: atom_id res chain seq x y z
N LYS A 1 17.45 0.70 -45.66
CA LYS A 1 17.32 1.71 -44.58
C LYS A 1 16.06 1.53 -43.72
N ARG A 2 14.87 1.21 -44.26
CA ARG A 2 13.64 0.97 -43.46
C ARG A 2 13.66 -0.27 -42.55
N SER A 3 14.30 -1.39 -42.92
CA SER A 3 14.28 -2.61 -42.06
C SER A 3 15.05 -2.43 -40.76
N ARG A 4 16.24 -1.80 -40.79
CA ARG A 4 17.02 -1.50 -39.58
C ARG A 4 16.25 -0.65 -38.56
N SER A 5 15.44 0.31 -39.05
CA SER A 5 14.58 1.11 -38.16
C SER A 5 13.49 0.27 -37.50
N ALA A 6 12.87 -0.65 -38.25
CA ALA A 6 11.86 -1.55 -37.70
C ALA A 6 12.47 -2.57 -36.72
N GLU A 7 13.67 -3.08 -36.99
CA GLU A 7 14.41 -3.98 -36.10
C GLU A 7 14.73 -3.32 -34.75
N VAL A 8 15.24 -2.09 -34.76
CA VAL A 8 15.52 -1.32 -33.53
C VAL A 8 14.24 -1.06 -32.73
N HIS A 9 13.15 -0.69 -33.41
CA HIS A 9 11.86 -0.49 -32.78
C HIS A 9 11.34 -1.78 -32.11
N ASN A 10 11.39 -2.90 -32.82
CA ASN A 10 10.96 -4.21 -32.30
C ASN A 10 11.80 -4.67 -31.11
N LEU A 11 13.11 -4.42 -31.13
CA LEU A 11 13.99 -4.71 -30.00
C LEU A 11 13.66 -3.84 -28.78
N SER A 12 13.40 -2.55 -29.00
CA SER A 12 13.00 -1.63 -27.92
C SER A 12 11.69 -2.08 -27.26
N GLU A 13 10.69 -2.45 -28.07
CA GLU A 13 9.40 -2.93 -27.55
C GLU A 13 9.54 -4.27 -26.82
N ARG A 14 10.36 -5.19 -27.33
CA ARG A 14 10.67 -6.45 -26.62
C ARG A 14 11.24 -6.16 -25.23
N ARG A 15 12.28 -5.31 -25.14
CA ARG A 15 12.87 -4.91 -23.86
C ARG A 15 11.86 -4.25 -22.92
N ARG A 16 10.91 -3.47 -23.43
CA ARG A 16 9.82 -2.89 -22.63
C ARG A 16 8.94 -3.97 -22.03
N ARG A 17 8.52 -4.95 -22.84
CA ARG A 17 7.70 -6.09 -22.36
C ARG A 17 8.44 -6.95 -21.34
N ASP A 18 9.73 -7.18 -21.55
CA ASP A 18 10.55 -7.97 -20.62
C ASP A 18 10.60 -7.29 -19.24
N ARG A 19 10.85 -5.97 -19.18
CA ARG A 19 10.80 -5.20 -17.92
C ARG A 19 9.44 -5.25 -17.23
N ILE A 20 8.35 -5.23 -18.00
CA ILE A 20 7.00 -5.35 -17.43
C ILE A 20 6.81 -6.75 -16.84
N ASN A 21 7.19 -7.80 -17.56
CA ASN A 21 7.05 -9.17 -17.08
C ASN A 21 7.91 -9.45 -15.84
N GLU A 22 9.10 -8.86 -15.74
CA GLU A 22 9.95 -8.93 -14.54
C GLU A 22 9.24 -8.30 -13.33
N LYS A 23 8.67 -7.11 -13.49
CA LYS A 23 7.87 -6.48 -12.42
C LYS A 23 6.64 -7.29 -12.04
N MET A 24 5.95 -7.90 -13.00
CA MET A 24 4.80 -8.77 -12.73
C MET A 24 5.22 -10.02 -11.93
N ARG A 25 6.38 -10.61 -12.22
CA ARG A 25 6.92 -11.75 -11.43
C ARG A 25 7.28 -11.32 -10.01
N ALA A 26 7.95 -10.18 -9.84
CA ALA A 26 8.26 -9.66 -8.52
C ALA A 26 6.98 -9.37 -7.71
N LEU A 27 5.96 -8.80 -8.34
CA LEU A 27 4.66 -8.61 -7.71
C LEU A 27 4.04 -9.96 -7.30
N GLN A 28 4.14 -10.97 -8.17
CA GLN A 28 3.62 -12.31 -7.90
C GLN A 28 4.23 -12.98 -6.65
N GLU A 29 5.49 -12.68 -6.34
CA GLU A 29 6.16 -13.22 -5.15
C GLU A 29 5.73 -12.51 -3.86
N LEU A 30 5.22 -11.27 -3.96
CA LEU A 30 4.84 -10.44 -2.83
C LEU A 30 3.37 -10.56 -2.43
N ILE A 31 2.49 -10.90 -3.37
CA ILE A 31 1.05 -10.97 -3.13
C ILE A 31 0.62 -12.39 -2.77
N PRO A 32 -0.13 -12.62 -1.68
CA PRO A 32 -0.62 -13.95 -1.34
C PRO A 32 -1.56 -14.50 -2.42
N ASN A 33 -1.54 -15.82 -2.64
CA ASN A 33 -2.44 -16.56 -3.55
C ASN A 33 -2.43 -16.16 -5.04
N CYS A 34 -1.50 -15.33 -5.51
CA CYS A 34 -1.49 -14.84 -6.90
C CYS A 34 -0.69 -15.73 -7.88
N ASN A 35 -0.30 -16.93 -7.47
CA ASN A 35 0.54 -17.86 -8.24
C ASN A 35 -0.16 -18.42 -9.49
N LYS A 36 -1.50 -18.35 -9.56
CA LYS A 36 -2.32 -18.94 -10.63
C LYS A 36 -3.31 -17.97 -11.28
N VAL A 37 -3.20 -16.68 -10.99
CA VAL A 37 -4.12 -15.65 -11.54
C VAL A 37 -3.54 -15.05 -12.81
N ASP A 38 -4.40 -14.62 -13.73
CA ASP A 38 -3.97 -13.87 -14.91
C ASP A 38 -3.51 -12.45 -14.53
N LYS A 39 -3.01 -11.69 -15.51
CA LYS A 39 -2.40 -10.38 -15.26
C LYS A 39 -3.39 -9.34 -14.73
N ALA A 40 -4.67 -9.38 -15.12
CA ALA A 40 -5.65 -8.43 -14.62
C ALA A 40 -5.98 -8.76 -13.16
N SER A 41 -6.33 -10.01 -12.88
CA SER A 41 -6.61 -10.46 -11.52
C SER A 41 -5.41 -10.29 -10.57
N MET A 42 -4.16 -10.44 -11.03
CA MET A 42 -2.98 -10.13 -10.21
C MET A 42 -2.93 -8.68 -9.75
N LEU A 43 -3.36 -7.73 -10.60
CA LEU A 43 -3.39 -6.33 -10.25
C LEU A 43 -4.52 -6.03 -9.25
N ASP A 44 -5.68 -6.68 -9.41
CA ASP A 44 -6.80 -6.56 -8.47
C ASP A 44 -6.41 -7.09 -7.08
N GLU A 45 -5.82 -8.29 -7.01
CA GLU A 45 -5.32 -8.89 -5.78
C GLU A 45 -4.24 -8.03 -5.11
N ALA A 46 -3.36 -7.40 -5.90
CA ALA A 46 -2.35 -6.48 -5.37
C ALA A 46 -2.98 -5.24 -4.71
N ILE A 47 -4.02 -4.69 -5.32
CA ILE A 47 -4.75 -3.54 -4.78
C ILE A 47 -5.43 -3.92 -3.46
N GLU A 48 -6.14 -5.05 -3.43
CA GLU A 48 -6.83 -5.51 -2.22
C GLU A 48 -5.85 -5.85 -1.10
N TYR A 49 -4.72 -6.48 -1.41
CA TYR A 49 -3.70 -6.76 -0.41
C TYR A 49 -3.12 -5.48 0.20
N LEU A 50 -2.83 -4.46 -0.60
CA LEU A 50 -2.36 -3.16 -0.10
C LEU A 50 -3.39 -2.46 0.80
N LYS A 51 -4.68 -2.48 0.45
CA LYS A 51 -5.75 -1.95 1.31
C LYS A 51 -5.79 -2.69 2.65
N SER A 52 -5.65 -4.02 2.62
CA SER A 52 -5.64 -4.84 3.83
C SER A 52 -4.46 -4.51 4.75
N LEU A 53 -3.27 -4.28 4.17
CA LEU A 53 -2.07 -3.88 4.91
C LEU A 53 -2.24 -2.49 5.53
N GLN A 54 -2.80 -1.53 4.80
CA GLN A 54 -3.11 -0.19 5.33
C GLN A 54 -4.03 -0.27 6.55
N LEU A 55 -5.08 -1.11 6.47
CA LEU A 55 -6.00 -1.32 7.59
C LEU A 55 -5.29 -1.97 8.79
N GLN A 56 -4.44 -2.98 8.58
CA GLN A 56 -3.67 -3.61 9.65
C GLN A 56 -2.77 -2.59 10.37
N VAL A 57 -2.05 -1.76 9.61
CA VAL A 57 -1.20 -0.70 10.18
C VAL A 57 -2.04 0.31 10.97
N GLN A 58 -3.21 0.70 10.46
CA GLN A 58 -4.11 1.62 11.17
C GLN A 58 -4.57 1.03 12.51
N ILE A 59 -5.03 -0.23 12.52
CA ILE A 59 -5.48 -0.93 13.74
C ILE A 59 -4.34 -1.04 14.74
N MET A 60 -3.15 -1.44 14.31
CA MET A 60 -1.96 -1.55 15.19
C MET A 60 -1.58 -0.19 15.78
N SER A 61 -1.66 0.88 14.99
CA SER A 61 -1.33 2.23 15.43
C SER A 61 -2.36 2.78 16.43
N MET A 62 -3.64 2.46 16.25
CA MET A 62 -4.70 2.78 17.21
C MET A 62 -4.53 2.00 18.51
N ALA A 63 -4.27 0.70 18.43
CA ALA A 63 -4.06 -0.17 19.59
C ALA A 63 -2.81 0.21 20.40
N SER A 64 -1.77 0.70 19.73
CA SER A 64 -0.54 1.17 20.36
C SER A 64 -0.60 2.64 20.82
N GLY A 65 -1.74 3.33 20.67
CA GLY A 65 -1.94 4.71 21.12
C GLY A 65 -1.26 5.80 20.28
N TYR A 66 -0.66 5.46 19.14
CA TYR A 66 0.02 6.41 18.25
C TYR A 66 -0.91 7.08 17.23
N TYR A 67 -2.10 6.52 16.98
CA TYR A 67 -3.08 7.06 16.04
C TYR A 67 -4.42 7.32 16.74
N ILE A 68 -4.69 8.60 17.03
CA ILE A 68 -6.00 9.04 17.51
C ILE A 68 -6.77 9.57 16.29
N PRO A 69 -7.78 8.83 15.78
CA PRO A 69 -8.55 9.30 14.64
C PRO A 69 -9.32 10.58 15.02
N PRO A 70 -9.42 11.59 14.13
CA PRO A 70 -10.05 12.88 14.43
C PRO A 70 -11.49 12.78 14.96
N VAL A 71 -12.19 11.69 14.64
CA VAL A 71 -13.58 11.43 15.07
C VAL A 71 -13.74 11.17 16.56
N MET A 72 -12.65 10.88 17.28
CA MET A 72 -12.69 10.70 18.74
C MET A 72 -12.60 12.03 19.50
N PHE A 73 -12.32 13.14 18.81
CA PHE A 73 -12.38 14.47 19.40
C PHE A 73 -13.78 15.06 19.17
N PRO A 74 -14.55 15.37 20.23
CA PRO A 74 -15.77 16.13 20.07
C PRO A 74 -15.45 17.46 19.38
N PRO A 75 -16.21 17.86 18.34
CA PRO A 75 -15.96 19.10 17.63
C PRO A 75 -16.21 20.26 18.60
N GLY A 76 -15.14 20.85 19.13
CA GLY A 76 -15.21 21.96 20.09
C GLY A 76 -14.09 22.05 21.12
N MET A 77 -13.33 20.98 21.37
CA MET A 77 -12.16 21.05 22.25
C MET A 77 -10.88 21.23 21.44
N GLY A 78 -10.29 22.42 21.53
CA GLY A 78 -8.95 22.69 21.01
C GLY A 78 -7.92 21.68 21.51
N HIS A 79 -6.89 21.47 20.71
CA HIS A 79 -5.75 20.58 21.00
C HIS A 79 -5.18 20.80 22.40
N TYR A 80 -5.32 19.82 23.28
CA TYR A 80 -4.51 19.70 24.49
C TYR A 80 -3.74 18.38 24.41
N PRO A 81 -2.40 18.37 24.49
CA PRO A 81 -1.67 17.11 24.63
C PRO A 81 -2.00 16.46 25.97
N ALA A 82 -2.37 15.18 25.91
CA ALA A 82 -2.76 14.33 27.02
C ALA A 82 -1.55 13.97 27.92
N ALA A 83 -1.08 14.91 28.74
CA ALA A 83 0.02 14.66 29.68
C ALA A 83 -0.30 14.96 31.16
N MET A 84 -1.47 15.47 31.52
CA MET A 84 -1.75 15.86 32.91
C MET A 84 -3.15 15.45 33.37
N ALA A 85 -3.35 14.17 33.67
CA ALA A 85 -4.48 13.70 34.49
C ALA A 85 -4.19 12.36 35.18
N MET A 86 -2.94 12.16 35.63
CA MET A 86 -2.60 11.09 36.59
C MET A 86 -2.04 11.78 37.82
N GLY A 87 -2.93 12.15 38.75
CA GLY A 87 -2.50 12.81 39.98
C GLY A 87 -3.65 13.18 40.89
N MET A 88 -4.04 12.20 41.73
CA MET A 88 -4.58 12.37 43.09
C MET A 88 -5.91 13.14 43.19
N GLY A 89 -7.04 12.49 43.49
CA GLY A 89 -7.31 11.98 44.84
C GLY A 89 -8.02 13.07 45.64
N MET A 90 -9.36 12.97 45.73
CA MET A 90 -10.20 13.59 46.78
C MET A 90 -9.55 13.41 48.17
N PRO A 91 -9.70 14.32 49.16
CA PRO A 91 -10.87 15.17 49.45
C PRO A 91 -10.61 16.68 49.56
#